data_AF-A0A1J4S809-F1
#
_entry.id   AF-A0A1J4S809-F1
#
_cell.length_a   1.000
_cell.length_b   1.000
_cell.length_c   1.000
_cell.angle_alpha   90.00
_cell.angle_beta   90.00
_cell.angle_gamma   90.00
#
_symmetry.space_group_name_H-M   'P 1'
#
loop_
_entity.id
_entity.type
_entity.pdbx_description
1 polymer ?
#
loop_
_entity_poly.entity_id
_entity_poly.type
_entity_poly.pdbx_seq_one_letter_code
_entity_poly.pdbx_strand_id
1 'polypeptide(L)'
;MSITHFTPPYAIARFDGALMFGDVQSGLMTTGAVKSPIVTFRVLAGAQVHPVWALDALAVKVYSYAYAARALNLGETQLQVSVTASWVSTCDYSNLIATQIEWHAPSNVRSFVERMIAEAKSGKFSADWPSTEMRIPSQEANA
;
A
#
# COMPACT_ATOMS: atom_id res chain seq x y z
N MET A 1 18.51 32.51 -21.09
CA MET A 1 17.29 31.96 -20.48
C MET A 1 17.62 30.55 -20.00
N SER A 2 17.70 30.33 -18.69
CA SER A 2 17.96 29.01 -18.11
C SER A 2 16.62 28.34 -17.85
N ILE A 3 16.38 27.17 -18.47
CA ILE A 3 15.19 26.36 -18.19
C ILE A 3 15.45 25.67 -16.86
N THR A 4 14.93 26.25 -15.78
CA THR A 4 14.83 25.57 -14.48
C THR A 4 14.01 24.30 -14.67
N HIS A 5 14.68 23.15 -14.62
CA HIS A 5 14.02 21.87 -14.47
C HIS A 5 13.29 21.88 -13.14
N PHE A 6 11.96 22.00 -13.18
CA PHE A 6 11.12 21.88 -12.00
C PHE A 6 11.03 20.40 -11.64
N THR A 7 11.95 19.91 -10.80
CA THR A 7 11.80 18.60 -10.16
C THR A 7 10.79 18.80 -9.03
N PRO A 8 9.60 18.17 -9.06
CA PRO A 8 8.69 18.27 -7.93
C PRO A 8 9.40 17.71 -6.68
N PRO A 9 9.21 18.32 -5.49
CA PRO A 9 10.02 18.06 -4.29
C PRO A 9 9.60 16.77 -3.55
N TYR A 10 9.21 15.72 -4.28
CA TYR A 10 8.90 14.44 -3.64
C TYR A 10 10.21 13.73 -3.33
N ALA A 11 10.61 13.76 -2.06
CA ALA A 11 11.71 12.92 -1.60
C ALA A 11 11.32 11.46 -1.78
N ILE A 12 12.20 10.67 -2.40
CA ILE A 12 11.98 9.22 -2.55
C ILE A 12 12.57 8.53 -1.33
N ALA A 13 11.77 7.71 -0.66
CA ALA A 13 12.20 6.81 0.39
C ALA A 13 12.29 5.39 -0.15
N ARG A 14 13.37 4.68 0.22
CA ARG A 14 13.52 3.25 -0.03
C ARG A 14 13.92 2.56 1.27
N PHE A 15 13.21 1.50 1.62
CA PHE A 15 13.50 0.71 2.81
C PHE A 15 13.08 -0.75 2.62
N ASP A 16 13.81 -1.63 3.31
CA ASP A 16 13.59 -3.07 3.33
C ASP A 16 13.10 -3.49 4.72
N GLY A 17 12.10 -4.36 4.78
CA GLY A 17 11.57 -4.81 6.06
C GLY A 17 10.43 -5.81 5.95
N ALA A 18 9.81 -6.09 7.08
CA ALA A 18 8.67 -6.98 7.17
C ALA A 18 7.35 -6.21 7.06
N LEU A 19 6.46 -6.62 6.17
CA LEU A 19 5.10 -6.10 6.12
C LEU A 19 4.29 -6.69 7.28
N MET A 20 3.83 -5.81 8.17
CA MET A 20 2.97 -6.17 9.30
C MET A 20 1.54 -6.44 8.81
N PHE A 21 1.30 -7.62 8.24
CA PHE A 21 0.04 -7.90 7.56
C PHE A 21 -1.16 -7.96 8.51
N GLY A 22 -0.98 -8.08 9.82
CA GLY A 22 -2.05 -7.92 10.81
C GLY A 22 -2.66 -6.52 10.82
N ASP A 23 -1.84 -5.50 10.56
CA ASP A 23 -2.21 -4.07 10.62
C ASP A 23 -2.77 -3.51 9.30
N VAL A 24 -2.87 -4.35 8.26
CA VAL A 24 -3.35 -3.92 6.95
C VAL A 24 -4.83 -3.56 7.02
N GLN A 25 -5.13 -2.30 6.69
CA GLN A 25 -6.48 -1.77 6.53
C GLN A 25 -6.72 -1.40 5.06
N SER A 26 -7.84 -1.81 4.51
CA SER A 26 -8.22 -1.63 3.11
C SER A 26 -9.58 -0.97 2.99
N GLY A 27 -9.76 -0.17 1.95
CA GLY A 27 -11.00 0.55 1.69
C GLY A 27 -10.99 1.20 0.32
N LEU A 28 -11.87 2.17 0.11
CA LEU A 28 -11.99 2.91 -1.13
C LEU A 28 -11.66 4.39 -0.89
N MET A 29 -10.76 4.92 -1.69
CA MET A 29 -10.51 6.34 -1.78
C MET A 29 -11.51 6.94 -2.77
N THR A 30 -12.25 7.94 -2.31
CA THR A 30 -13.26 8.63 -3.12
C THR A 30 -12.68 9.97 -3.57
N THR A 31 -12.45 10.11 -4.88
CA THR A 31 -12.10 11.40 -5.50
C THR A 31 -13.22 11.78 -6.45
N GLY A 32 -14.22 12.51 -5.94
CA GLY A 32 -15.45 12.79 -6.69
C GLY A 32 -16.30 11.54 -6.91
N ALA A 33 -16.71 11.27 -8.16
CA ALA A 33 -17.52 10.10 -8.51
C ALA A 33 -16.72 8.79 -8.67
N VAL A 34 -15.39 8.87 -8.68
CA VAL A 34 -14.49 7.73 -8.90
C VAL A 34 -14.07 7.15 -7.55
N LYS A 35 -14.21 5.82 -7.41
CA LYS A 35 -13.71 5.06 -6.28
C LYS A 35 -12.48 4.26 -6.71
N SER A 36 -11.40 4.39 -5.96
CA SER A 36 -10.16 3.64 -6.18
C SER A 36 -9.80 2.81 -4.94
N PRO A 37 -9.28 1.58 -5.09
CA PRO A 37 -8.70 0.83 -3.99
C PRO A 37 -7.61 1.60 -3.25
N ILE A 38 -7.66 1.59 -1.93
CA ILE A 38 -6.62 2.16 -1.05
C ILE A 38 -6.34 1.22 0.11
N VAL A 39 -5.07 1.15 0.50
CA VAL A 39 -4.62 0.38 1.67
C VAL A 39 -3.64 1.21 2.48
N THR A 40 -3.77 1.18 3.81
CA THR A 40 -2.71 1.56 4.74
C THR A 40 -2.14 0.32 5.41
N PHE A 41 -0.82 0.30 5.55
CA PHE A 41 -0.08 -0.81 6.13
C PHE A 41 1.18 -0.29 6.82
N ARG A 42 1.82 -1.16 7.61
CA ARG A 42 3.06 -0.83 8.30
C ARG A 42 4.18 -1.76 7.84
N VAL A 43 5.38 -1.22 7.73
CA VAL A 43 6.60 -1.99 7.47
C VAL A 43 7.56 -1.81 8.63
N LEU A 44 7.93 -2.93 9.26
CA LEU A 44 8.99 -2.97 10.26
C LEU A 44 10.35 -3.10 9.56
N ALA A 45 11.09 -2.00 9.50
CA ALA A 45 12.44 -1.92 8.93
C ALA A 45 13.47 -1.74 10.05
N GLY A 46 14.22 -2.79 10.36
CA GLY A 46 15.10 -2.81 11.54
C GLY A 46 14.30 -2.62 12.83
N ALA A 47 14.54 -1.50 13.54
CA ALA A 47 13.83 -1.14 14.77
C ALA A 47 12.73 -0.07 14.55
N GLN A 48 12.50 0.36 13.30
CA GLN A 48 11.55 1.42 12.96
C GLN A 48 10.31 0.85 12.27
N VAL A 49 9.15 1.45 12.56
CA VAL A 49 7.89 1.12 11.90
C VAL A 49 7.49 2.29 11.00
N HIS A 50 7.35 2.01 9.71
CA HIS A 50 6.96 3.01 8.71
C HIS A 50 5.50 2.80 8.31
N PRO A 51 4.59 3.77 8.55
CA PRO A 51 3.25 3.73 8.00
C PRO A 51 3.30 4.10 6.51
N VAL A 52 2.68 3.27 5.67
CA VAL A 52 2.73 3.39 4.22
C VAL A 52 1.33 3.26 3.64
N TRP A 53 1.06 4.02 2.59
CA TRP A 53 -0.16 3.95 1.80
C TRP A 53 0.13 3.34 0.43
N ALA A 54 -0.77 2.51 -0.07
CA ALA A 54 -0.76 2.03 -1.44
C ALA A 54 -2.13 2.31 -2.08
N LEU A 55 -2.10 2.61 -3.39
CA LEU A 55 -3.28 2.98 -4.18
C LEU A 55 -3.48 2.01 -5.35
N ASP A 56 -4.70 1.97 -5.88
CA ASP A 56 -5.08 1.26 -7.10
C ASP A 56 -4.60 -0.21 -7.13
N ALA A 57 -3.89 -0.60 -8.19
CA ALA A 57 -3.38 -1.95 -8.38
C ALA A 57 -2.38 -2.36 -7.29
N LEU A 58 -1.63 -1.41 -6.72
CA LEU A 58 -0.69 -1.69 -5.65
C LEU A 58 -1.44 -1.98 -4.34
N ALA A 59 -2.52 -1.24 -4.06
CA ALA A 59 -3.41 -1.52 -2.93
C ALA A 59 -3.97 -2.94 -3.00
N VAL A 60 -4.49 -3.33 -4.18
CA VAL A 60 -5.00 -4.70 -4.41
C VAL A 60 -3.91 -5.73 -4.15
N LYS A 61 -2.70 -5.51 -4.67
CA LYS A 61 -1.56 -6.42 -4.47
C LYS A 61 -1.20 -6.56 -2.99
N VAL A 62 -1.10 -5.45 -2.25
CA VAL A 62 -0.81 -5.47 -0.80
C VAL A 62 -1.86 -6.26 -0.04
N TYR A 63 -3.14 -5.98 -0.30
CA TYR A 63 -4.25 -6.69 0.33
C TYR A 63 -4.20 -8.19 0.03
N SER A 64 -3.96 -8.60 -1.23
CA SER A 64 -3.87 -10.01 -1.61
C SER A 64 -2.73 -10.73 -0.87
N TYR A 65 -1.56 -10.10 -0.76
CA TYR A 65 -0.43 -10.67 -0.01
C TYR A 65 -0.74 -10.79 1.49
N ALA A 66 -1.36 -9.77 2.08
CA ALA A 66 -1.76 -9.81 3.47
C ALA A 66 -2.81 -10.90 3.75
N TYR A 67 -3.81 -11.03 2.87
CA TYR A 67 -4.82 -12.07 2.94
C TYR A 67 -4.20 -13.48 2.83
N ALA A 68 -3.32 -13.69 1.85
CA ALA A 68 -2.62 -14.96 1.66
C ALA A 68 -1.75 -15.31 2.88
N ALA A 69 -1.03 -14.35 3.45
CA ALA A 69 -0.22 -14.55 4.65
C ALA A 69 -1.06 -14.99 5.86
N ARG A 70 -2.22 -14.35 6.07
CA ARG A 70 -3.18 -14.73 7.12
C ARG A 70 -3.75 -16.13 6.87
N ALA A 71 -4.20 -16.42 5.64
CA ALA A 71 -4.77 -17.72 5.29
C ALA A 71 -3.78 -18.89 5.43
N LEU A 72 -2.49 -18.62 5.24
CA LEU A 72 -1.40 -19.60 5.39
C LEU A 72 -0.77 -19.63 6.80
N ASN A 73 -1.32 -18.86 7.75
CA ASN A 73 -0.81 -18.74 9.12
C ASN A 73 0.69 -18.42 9.20
N LEU A 74 1.15 -17.49 8.35
CA LEU A 74 2.52 -16.98 8.45
C LEU A 74 2.70 -16.21 9.77
N GLY A 75 3.94 -16.14 10.26
CA GLY A 75 4.30 -15.23 11.35
C GLY A 75 4.32 -13.78 10.87
N GLU A 76 3.98 -12.83 11.74
CA GLU A 76 3.79 -11.41 11.40
C GLU A 76 4.96 -10.74 10.67
N THR A 77 6.19 -11.24 10.87
CA THR A 77 7.40 -10.71 10.25
C THR A 77 7.92 -11.53 9.08
N GLN A 78 7.21 -12.57 8.63
CA GLN A 78 7.70 -13.47 7.58
C GLN A 78 7.48 -12.93 6.16
N LEU A 79 6.60 -11.95 5.98
CA LEU A 79 6.33 -11.35 4.68
C LEU A 79 7.29 -10.18 4.43
N GLN A 80 8.46 -10.48 3.88
CA GLN A 80 9.52 -9.51 3.62
C GLN A 80 9.26 -8.72 2.33
N VAL A 81 9.54 -7.42 2.35
CA VAL A 81 9.29 -6.49 1.24
C VAL A 81 10.40 -5.45 1.13
N SER A 82 10.65 -5.01 -0.11
CA SER A 82 11.40 -3.78 -0.40
C SER A 82 10.43 -2.74 -0.94
N VAL A 83 10.29 -1.62 -0.23
CA VAL A 83 9.35 -0.57 -0.58
C VAL A 83 10.09 0.64 -1.13
N THR A 84 9.66 1.11 -2.28
CA THR A 84 9.97 2.45 -2.80
C THR A 84 8.71 3.30 -2.67
N ALA A 85 8.84 4.45 -2.03
CA ALA A 85 7.72 5.34 -1.74
C ALA A 85 8.09 6.81 -1.98
N SER A 86 7.10 7.59 -2.35
CA SER A 86 7.19 9.05 -2.39
C SER A 86 6.78 9.61 -1.03
N TRP A 87 7.62 10.50 -0.51
CA TRP A 87 7.34 11.26 0.69
C TRP A 87 6.45 12.45 0.34
N VAL A 88 5.26 12.49 0.93
CA VAL A 88 4.32 13.60 0.80
C VAL A 88 4.24 14.25 2.18
N SER A 89 4.98 15.33 2.37
CA SER A 89 4.97 16.12 3.60
C SER A 89 4.35 17.48 3.37
N THR A 90 3.58 17.93 4.35
CA THR A 90 3.19 19.32 4.54
C THR A 90 3.70 19.80 5.90
N CYS A 91 3.30 21.00 6.33
CA CYS A 91 3.56 21.50 7.68
C CYS A 91 2.91 20.66 8.78
N ASP A 92 1.81 19.96 8.48
CA ASP A 92 0.96 19.32 9.49
C ASP A 92 1.03 17.79 9.46
N TYR A 93 1.49 17.20 8.35
CA TYR A 93 1.53 15.76 8.19
C TYR A 93 2.63 15.30 7.23
N SER A 94 2.95 14.01 7.33
CA SER A 94 3.97 13.35 6.52
C SER A 94 3.52 11.94 6.20
N ASN A 95 3.24 11.66 4.93
CA ASN A 95 2.78 10.36 4.45
C ASN A 95 3.79 9.74 3.48
N LEU A 96 3.96 8.43 3.59
CA LEU A 96 4.67 7.63 2.60
C LEU A 96 3.66 6.98 1.66
N ILE A 97 3.71 7.33 0.38
CA ILE A 97 2.89 6.71 -0.66
C ILE A 97 3.76 5.75 -1.47
N ALA A 98 3.54 4.45 -1.34
CA ALA A 98 4.28 3.43 -2.08
C ALA A 98 4.05 3.60 -3.59
N THR A 99 5.14 3.68 -4.32
CA THR A 99 5.14 3.68 -5.80
C THR A 99 5.51 2.32 -6.35
N GLN A 100 6.31 1.54 -5.59
CA GLN A 100 6.70 0.18 -5.93
C GLN A 100 6.93 -0.65 -4.67
N ILE A 101 6.54 -1.93 -4.73
CA ILE A 101 6.84 -2.91 -3.68
C ILE A 101 7.35 -4.18 -4.34
N GLU A 102 8.57 -4.58 -3.99
CA GLU A 102 9.16 -5.88 -4.33
C GLU A 102 8.85 -6.86 -3.19
N TRP A 103 8.42 -8.07 -3.56
CA TRP A 103 7.88 -9.05 -2.61
C TRP A 103 8.80 -10.25 -2.47
N HIS A 104 9.34 -10.43 -1.27
CA HIS A 104 10.21 -11.55 -0.92
C HIS A 104 9.39 -12.61 -0.20
N ALA A 105 8.43 -13.18 -0.92
CA ALA A 105 7.51 -14.19 -0.42
C ALA A 105 7.81 -15.59 -1.01
N PRO A 106 7.56 -16.67 -0.25
CA PRO A 106 7.62 -18.04 -0.76
C PRO A 106 6.69 -18.29 -1.96
N SER A 107 7.01 -19.30 -2.78
CA SER A 107 6.30 -19.58 -4.04
C SER A 107 4.81 -19.87 -3.85
N ASN A 108 4.43 -20.61 -2.80
CA ASN A 108 3.03 -20.89 -2.47
C ASN A 108 2.21 -19.62 -2.18
N VAL A 109 2.81 -18.62 -1.51
CA VAL A 109 2.18 -17.31 -1.29
C VAL A 109 2.01 -16.59 -2.63
N ARG A 110 3.05 -16.56 -3.46
CA ARG A 110 3.01 -15.89 -4.78
C ARG A 110 1.91 -16.46 -5.68
N SER A 111 1.83 -17.78 -5.82
CA SER A 111 0.78 -18.42 -6.62
C SER A 111 -0.64 -18.15 -6.09
N PHE A 112 -0.81 -18.10 -4.76
CA PHE A 112 -2.08 -17.73 -4.15
C PHE A 112 -2.48 -16.30 -4.54
N VAL A 113 -1.53 -15.35 -4.43
CA VAL A 113 -1.73 -13.94 -4.74
C VAL A 113 -2.02 -13.71 -6.22
N GLU A 114 -1.30 -14.38 -7.12
CA GLU A 114 -1.51 -14.28 -8.56
C GLU A 114 -2.95 -14.66 -8.94
N ARG A 115 -3.49 -15.73 -8.33
CA ARG A 115 -4.90 -16.11 -8.51
C ARG A 115 -5.85 -15.02 -8.02
N MET A 116 -5.63 -14.47 -6.82
CA MET A 116 -6.48 -13.39 -6.29
C MET A 116 -6.44 -12.14 -7.18
N ILE A 117 -5.26 -11.75 -7.69
CA ILE A 117 -5.13 -10.60 -8.58
C ILE A 117 -5.82 -10.86 -9.93
N ALA A 118 -5.73 -12.09 -10.46
CA ALA A 118 -6.44 -12.46 -11.68
C ALA A 118 -7.96 -12.39 -11.49
N GLU A 119 -8.48 -12.89 -10.37
CA GLU A 119 -9.89 -12.77 -9.99
C GLU A 119 -10.31 -11.30 -9.87
N ALA A 120 -9.45 -10.44 -9.34
CA ALA A 120 -9.70 -9.00 -9.27
C ALA A 120 -9.79 -8.31 -10.61
N LYS A 121 -8.89 -8.63 -11.53
CA LYS A 121 -8.94 -8.10 -12.89
C LYS A 121 -10.17 -8.59 -13.65
N SER A 122 -10.69 -9.77 -13.33
CA SER A 122 -11.92 -10.31 -13.93
C SER A 122 -13.21 -9.69 -13.37
N GLY A 123 -13.12 -8.74 -12.44
CA GLY A 123 -14.27 -8.11 -11.78
C GLY A 123 -14.91 -8.96 -10.68
N LYS A 124 -14.44 -10.19 -10.44
CA LYS A 124 -14.98 -11.07 -9.39
C LYS A 124 -14.59 -10.62 -7.97
N PHE A 125 -13.40 -10.03 -7.82
CA PHE A 125 -12.93 -9.53 -6.51
C PHE A 125 -13.61 -8.24 -6.08
N SER A 126 -14.26 -7.50 -6.99
CA SER A 126 -14.89 -6.23 -6.62
C SER A 126 -16.08 -6.42 -5.68
N ALA A 127 -16.59 -7.64 -5.54
CA ALA A 127 -17.67 -7.97 -4.61
C ALA A 127 -17.21 -8.03 -3.14
N ASP A 128 -15.94 -8.41 -2.89
CA ASP A 128 -15.41 -8.65 -1.54
C ASP A 128 -14.44 -7.56 -1.05
N TRP A 129 -14.15 -6.55 -1.88
CA TRP A 129 -13.32 -5.42 -1.46
C TRP A 129 -14.08 -4.56 -0.43
N PRO A 130 -13.47 -4.18 0.70
CA PRO A 130 -14.17 -3.36 1.70
C PRO A 130 -14.66 -2.03 1.11
N SER A 131 -15.94 -1.75 1.29
CA SER A 131 -16.57 -0.51 0.82
C SER A 131 -16.31 0.70 1.74
N THR A 132 -15.58 0.49 2.84
CA THR A 132 -15.19 1.53 3.81
C THR A 132 -14.46 2.65 3.10
N GLU A 133 -14.97 3.87 3.22
CA GLU A 133 -14.27 5.05 2.70
C GLU A 133 -13.01 5.29 3.54
N MET A 134 -11.88 5.48 2.85
CA MET A 134 -10.61 5.81 3.46
C MET A 134 -10.02 7.02 2.74
N ARG A 135 -9.38 7.89 3.52
CA ARG A 135 -8.69 9.07 3.01
C ARG A 135 -7.25 9.02 3.48
N ILE A 136 -6.32 9.31 2.56
CA ILE A 136 -4.96 9.65 2.98
C ILE A 136 -5.11 10.91 3.84
N PRO A 137 -4.51 10.96 5.05
CA PRO A 137 -4.54 12.15 5.87
C PRO A 137 -3.99 13.34 5.09
N SER A 138 -4.89 14.16 4.55
CA SER A 138 -4.61 15.40 3.85
C SER A 138 -5.72 16.39 4.15
N GLN A 139 -5.42 17.37 5.02
CA GLN A 139 -6.10 18.66 5.26
C GLN A 139 -7.65 18.80 5.35
N GLU A 140 -8.48 17.75 5.23
CA GLU A 140 -9.94 17.86 5.42
C GLU A 140 -10.42 17.14 6.69
N ALA A 141 -9.79 17.44 7.83
CA ALA A 141 -10.36 17.12 9.13
C ALA A 141 -10.82 18.37 9.91
N ASN A 142 -10.63 19.58 9.37
CA ASN A 142 -11.07 20.83 9.98
C ASN A 142 -11.55 21.80 8.90
N ALA A 143 -12.79 21.66 8.47
CA ALA A 143 -13.59 22.74 7.89
C ALA A 143 -15.00 22.68 8.53
#